data_AF-A0A3M0NP95-F1
#
_entry.id   AF-A0A3M0NP95-F1
#
_cell.length_a   1.000
_cell.length_b   1.000
_cell.length_c   1.000
_cell.angle_alpha   90.00
_cell.angle_beta   90.00
_cell.angle_gamma   90.00
#
_symmetry.space_group_name_H-M   'P 1'
#
loop_
_entity.id
_entity.type
_entity.pdbx_description
1 polymer ?
#
loop_
_entity_poly.entity_id
_entity_poly.type
_entity_poly.pdbx_seq_one_letter_code
_entity_poly.pdbx_strand_id
1 'polypeptide(L)' 'MKNHFGLLLITAFLIIIACFFLVFSFDNRRTKQKRLLLFTGAVILFIIIGILTKLILNNPLL' A
#
# COMPACT_ATOMS: atom_id res chain seq x y z
N MET A 1 8.17 -21.14 -6.78
CA MET A 1 9.04 -20.50 -5.77
C MET A 1 9.53 -19.09 -6.14
N LYS A 2 10.23 -18.83 -7.26
CA LYS A 2 10.78 -17.48 -7.58
C LYS A 2 9.71 -16.37 -7.66
N ASN A 3 8.51 -16.67 -8.16
CA ASN A 3 7.45 -15.68 -8.36
C ASN A 3 6.73 -15.24 -7.07
N HIS A 4 6.65 -16.13 -6.07
CA HIS A 4 5.89 -15.90 -4.83
C HIS A 4 6.66 -15.01 -3.87
N PHE A 5 7.97 -15.24 -3.76
CA PHE A 5 8.85 -14.37 -2.98
C PHE A 5 8.90 -12.96 -3.58
N GLY A 6 8.90 -12.85 -4.91
CA GLY A 6 8.78 -11.58 -5.61
C GLY A 6 7.47 -10.85 -5.28
N LEU A 7 6.33 -11.55 -5.32
CA LEU A 7 5.03 -10.96 -5.01
C LEU A 7 4.91 -10.52 -3.54
N LEU A 8 5.44 -11.31 -2.60
CA LEU A 8 5.52 -10.94 -1.18
C LEU A 8 6.39 -9.70 -0.97
N LEU A 9 7.56 -9.65 -1.63
CA LEU A 9 8.48 -8.53 -1.51
C LEU A 9 7.88 -7.25 -2.11
N ILE A 10 7.21 -7.34 -3.26
CA ILE A 10 6.45 -6.22 -3.86
C ILE A 10 5.35 -5.75 -2.91
N THR A 11 4.59 -6.69 -2.32
CA THR A 11 3.51 -6.35 -1.38
C THR A 11 4.06 -5.64 -0.14
N ALA A 12 5.20 -6.10 0.41
CA ALA A 12 5.87 -5.45 1.53
C ALA A 12 6.34 -4.03 1.18
N PHE A 13 6.94 -3.83 0.00
CA PHE A 13 7.31 -2.49 -0.47
C PHE A 13 6.10 -1.57 -0.64
N LEU A 14 5.00 -2.07 -1.20
CA LEU A 14 3.75 -1.31 -1.33
C LEU A 14 3.23 -0.87 0.04
N ILE A 15 3.25 -1.76 1.05
CA ILE A 15 2.83 -1.43 2.42
C ILE A 15 3.67 -0.29 2.99
N ILE A 16 4.99 -0.36 2.84
CA ILE A 16 5.89 0.71 3.32
C ILE A 16 5.53 2.04 2.66
N ILE A 17 5.35 2.07 1.33
CA ILE A 17 4.98 3.28 0.59
C ILE A 17 3.61 3.81 1.04
N ALA A 18 2.61 2.94 1.20
CA ALA A 18 1.28 3.29 1.66
C ALA A 18 1.31 3.94 3.07
N CYS A 19 2.11 3.38 3.98
CA CYS A 19 2.34 3.94 5.30
C CYS A 19 2.97 5.34 5.24
N PHE A 20 3.96 5.56 4.38
CA PHE A 20 4.53 6.90 4.20
C PHE A 20 3.50 7.90 3.66
N PHE A 21 2.70 7.51 2.67
CA PHE A 21 1.63 8.35 2.14
C PHE A 21 0.61 8.71 3.23
N LEU A 22 0.24 7.74 4.06
CA LEU A 22 -0.67 7.94 5.18
C LEU A 22 -0.08 8.91 6.21
N VAL A 23 1.16 8.69 6.67
CA VAL A 23 1.83 9.57 7.65
C VAL A 23 1.94 10.99 7.12
N PHE A 24 2.38 11.16 5.86
CA PHE A 24 2.48 12.48 5.25
C PHE A 24 1.12 13.15 4.97
N SER A 25 0.03 12.39 4.92
CA SER A 25 -1.31 12.97 4.83
C SER A 25 -1.74 13.68 6.12
N PHE A 26 -1.18 13.28 7.26
CA PHE A 26 -1.41 13.92 8.57
C PHE A 26 -0.40 15.03 8.89
N ASP A 27 0.58 15.28 8.02
CA ASP A 27 1.55 16.36 8.19
C ASP A 27 0.87 17.73 8.04
N ASN A 28 0.71 18.44 9.15
CA ASN A 28 0.10 19.77 9.22
C ASN A 28 0.94 20.88 8.55
N ARG A 29 2.20 20.61 8.17
CA ARG A 29 3.03 21.55 7.40
C ARG A 29 2.59 21.66 5.93
N ARG A 30 1.74 20.74 5.44
CA ARG A 30 1.27 20.71 4.06
C ARG A 30 -0.11 21.37 3.90
N THR A 31 -0.40 21.88 2.71
CA THR A 31 -1.71 22.44 2.37
C THR A 31 -2.82 21.38 2.44
N LYS A 32 -4.05 21.79 2.78
CA LYS A 32 -5.22 20.89 2.88
C LYS A 32 -5.40 20.03 1.62
N GLN A 33 -5.25 20.61 0.43
CA GLN A 33 -5.35 19.88 -0.85
C GLN A 33 -4.29 18.79 -1.00
N LYS A 34 -3.03 19.09 -0.65
CA LYS A 34 -1.92 18.10 -0.71
C LYS A 34 -2.14 16.96 0.29
N ARG A 35 -2.62 17.28 1.49
CA ARG A 35 -2.96 16.27 2.51
C ARG A 35 -4.07 15.35 2.03
N LEU A 36 -5.13 15.91 1.45
CA LEU A 36 -6.26 15.14 0.94
C LEU A 36 -5.85 14.24 -0.23
N LEU A 37 -4.98 14.73 -1.13
CA LEU A 37 -4.43 13.92 -2.22
C LEU A 37 -3.57 12.75 -1.71
N LEU A 38 -2.72 12.98 -0.70
CA LEU A 38 -1.91 11.92 -0.07
C LEU A 38 -2.78 10.90 0.67
N PHE A 39 -3.82 11.36 1.36
CA PHE A 39 -4.77 10.50 2.06
C PHE A 39 -5.52 9.61 1.06
N THR A 40 -6.09 10.18 0.01
CA THR A 40 -6.75 9.43 -1.05
C THR A 40 -5.79 8.43 -1.71
N GLY A 41 -4.55 8.83 -1.99
CA GLY A 41 -3.52 7.94 -2.51
C GLY A 41 -3.20 6.78 -1.57
N ALA A 42 -3.08 7.04 -0.26
CA ALA A 42 -2.87 6.01 0.75
C ALA A 42 -4.03 5.01 0.79
N VAL A 43 -5.28 5.50 0.79
CA VAL A 43 -6.48 4.65 0.79
C VAL A 43 -6.53 3.73 -0.44
N ILE A 44 -6.25 4.26 -1.63
CA ILE A 44 -6.20 3.46 -2.86
C ILE A 44 -5.11 2.39 -2.76
N LEU A 45 -3.91 2.73 -2.28
CA LEU A 45 -2.83 1.77 -2.08
C LEU A 45 -3.21 0.67 -1.09
N PHE A 46 -3.87 0.99 0.02
CA PHE A 46 -4.35 0.00 0.98
C PHE A 46 -5.40 -0.95 0.38
N ILE A 47 -6.28 -0.46 -0.50
CA ILE A 47 -7.25 -1.32 -1.21
C ILE A 47 -6.50 -2.30 -2.13
N ILE A 48 -5.53 -1.82 -2.90
CA ILE A 48 -4.71 -2.66 -3.80
C ILE A 48 -3.94 -3.72 -3.00
N ILE A 49 -3.33 -3.33 -1.88
CA ILE A 49 -2.63 -4.25 -0.97
C ILE A 49 -3.61 -5.29 -0.43
N GLY A 50 -4.80 -4.89 0.03
CA GLY A 50 -5.80 -5.84 0.53
C GLY A 50 -6.22 -6.87 -0.51
N ILE A 51 -6.37 -6.47 -1.78
CA ILE A 51 -6.66 -7.37 -2.89
C ILE A 51 -5.48 -8.34 -3.12
N LEU A 52 -4.24 -7.83 -3.15
CA LEU A 52 -3.03 -8.64 -3.27
C LEU A 52 -2.91 -9.65 -2.13
N THR A 53 -3.10 -9.22 -0.89
CA THR A 53 -3.04 -10.10 0.29
C THR A 53 -4.12 -11.17 0.23
N LYS A 54 -5.35 -10.84 -0.19
CA LYS A 54 -6.42 -11.82 -0.39
C LYS A 54 -6.06 -12.84 -1.47
N LEU A 55 -5.44 -12.40 -2.56
CA LEU A 55 -5.00 -13.29 -3.64
C LEU A 55 -3.90 -14.24 -3.18
N ILE A 56 -2.93 -13.74 -2.41
CA ILE A 56 -1.88 -14.56 -1.77
C ILE A 56 -2.51 -15.57 -0.81
N LEU A 57 -3.45 -15.14 0.03
CA LEU A 57 -4.07 -16.00 1.04
C LEU A 57 -4.91 -17.11 0.41
N ASN A 58 -5.63 -16.82 -0.68
CA ASN A 58 -6.45 -17.80 -1.39
C ASN A 58 -5.61 -18.76 -2.24
N ASN A 59 -4.43 -18.33 -2.70
CA ASN A 59 -3.53 -19.15 -3.51
C ASN A 59 -2.11 -19.14 -2.91
N PRO A 60 -1.91 -19.74 -1.73
CA PRO A 60 -0.61 -19.72 -1.06
C PRO A 60 0.48 -20.49 -1.82
N LEU A 61 0.09 -21.31 -2.81
CA LEU A 61 0.95 -22.20 -3.59
C LEU A 61 1.06 -21.82 -5.09
N LEU A 62 0.59 -20.65 -5.51
CA LEU A 62 0.64 -20.17 -6.92
C LEU A 62 1.66 -19.04 -7.10
#